data_AF-A0A947JRM9-F1
#
_entry.id   AF-A0A947JRM9-F1
#
_cell.length_a   1.000
_cell.length_b   1.000
_cell.length_c   1.000
_cell.angle_alpha   90.00
_cell.angle_beta   90.00
_cell.angle_gamma   90.00
#
_symmetry.space_group_name_H-M   'P 1'
#
loop_
_entity.id
_entity.type
_entity.pdbx_description
1 polymer ?
#
loop_
_entity_poly.entity_id
_entity_poly.type
_entity_poly.pdbx_seq_one_letter_code
_entity_poly.pdbx_strand_id
1 'polypeptide(L)' 'MVDQIAIALTGATAIWLSQDERAEWRKWACIFGLCGQPFWFYSAWIAGQWGIFVLSFLYTFAWMRGIRYHWMRNKSILGK' A
#
# COMPACT_ATOMS: atom_id res chain seq x y z
N MET A 1 0.46 10.17 -18.27
CA MET A 1 -0.98 9.93 -17.98
C MET A 1 -1.22 8.53 -17.44
N VAL A 2 -0.60 7.50 -18.02
CA VAL A 2 -0.69 6.11 -17.53
C VAL A 2 -0.34 6.00 -16.04
N ASP A 3 0.70 6.70 -15.58
CA ASP A 3 1.13 6.67 -14.17
C ASP A 3 0.07 7.21 -13.21
N GLN A 4 -0.63 8.29 -13.59
CA GLN A 4 -1.68 8.86 -12.76
C GLN A 4 -2.92 7.97 -12.69
N ILE A 5 -3.26 7.29 -13.80
CA ILE A 5 -4.36 6.30 -13.81
C ILE A 5 -3.97 5.11 -12.93
N ALA A 6 -2.74 4.62 -13.04
CA ALA A 6 -2.25 3.54 -12.21
C ALA A 6 -2.23 3.93 -10.71
N ILE A 7 -1.75 5.13 -10.38
CA ILE A 7 -1.77 5.70 -9.02
C ILE A 7 -3.20 5.80 -8.50
N ALA A 8 -4.13 6.33 -9.30
CA ALA A 8 -5.51 6.53 -8.88
C ALA A 8 -6.21 5.20 -8.62
N LEU A 9 -6.10 4.24 -9.54
CA LEU A 9 -6.73 2.92 -9.39
C LEU A 9 -6.13 2.15 -8.21
N THR A 10 -4.80 2.01 -8.16
CA THR A 10 -4.13 1.27 -7.07
C THR A 10 -4.33 1.95 -5.72
N GLY A 11 -4.25 3.27 -5.65
CA GLY A 11 -4.44 4.05 -4.44
C GLY A 11 -5.90 4.01 -3.94
N ALA A 12 -6.88 4.24 -4.82
CA ALA A 12 -8.29 4.18 -4.44
C ALA A 12 -8.70 2.78 -3.98
N THR A 13 -8.26 1.73 -4.69
CA THR A 13 -8.52 0.35 -4.27
C THR A 13 -7.84 0.02 -2.94
N ALA A 14 -6.61 0.47 -2.72
CA ALA A 14 -5.92 0.27 -1.44
C ALA A 14 -6.66 0.96 -0.29
N ILE A 15 -7.10 2.21 -0.47
CA ILE A 15 -7.87 2.94 0.54
C ILE A 15 -9.20 2.23 0.80
N TRP A 16 -9.95 1.90 -0.24
CA TRP A 16 -11.25 1.22 -0.12
C TRP A 16 -11.13 -0.09 0.68
N LEU A 17 -10.19 -0.95 0.28
CA LEU A 17 -9.97 -2.22 0.97
C LEU A 17 -9.48 -2.00 2.40
N SER A 18 -8.68 -0.97 2.67
CA SER A 18 -8.16 -0.71 4.03
C SER A 18 -9.28 -0.42 5.05
N GLN A 19 -10.42 0.10 4.56
CA GLN A 19 -11.59 0.43 5.36
C GLN A 19 -12.65 -0.68 5.39
N ASP A 20 -12.43 -1.80 4.69
CA ASP A 20 -13.37 -2.93 4.70
C ASP A 20 -13.39 -3.59 6.09
N GLU A 21 -14.59 -3.85 6.61
CA GLU A 21 -14.80 -4.49 7.91
C GLU A 21 -14.24 -5.92 7.95
N ARG A 22 -14.20 -6.59 6.80
CA ARG A 22 -13.76 -7.98 6.68
C ARG A 22 -12.24 -8.03 6.62
N ALA A 23 -11.63 -8.65 7.63
CA ALA A 23 -10.18 -8.83 7.70
C ALA A 23 -9.57 -9.53 6.46
N GLU A 24 -10.32 -10.44 5.84
CA GLU A 24 -9.92 -11.15 4.62
C GLU A 24 -9.81 -10.25 3.39
N TRP A 25 -10.55 -9.14 3.36
CA TRP A 25 -10.49 -8.13 2.30
C TRP A 25 -9.47 -7.04 2.63
N ARG A 26 -9.43 -6.60 3.90
CA ARG A 26 -8.52 -5.55 4.37
C ARG A 26 -7.05 -5.83 4.11
N LYS A 27 -6.65 -7.09 4.20
CA LYS A 27 -5.27 -7.51 3.92
C LYS A 27 -4.83 -7.07 2.50
N TRP A 28 -5.70 -7.22 1.50
CA TRP A 28 -5.40 -6.92 0.10
C TRP A 28 -5.08 -5.44 -0.14
N ALA A 29 -5.54 -4.53 0.73
CA ALA A 29 -5.16 -3.12 0.69
C ALA A 29 -3.64 -2.92 0.62
N CYS A 30 -2.89 -3.75 1.35
CA CYS A 30 -1.43 -3.66 1.39
C CYS A 30 -0.77 -4.06 0.08
N ILE A 31 -1.36 -5.00 -0.66
CA ILE A 31 -0.86 -5.44 -1.96
C ILE A 31 -1.07 -4.32 -2.98
N PHE A 32 -2.29 -3.79 -3.08
CA PHE A 32 -2.58 -2.65 -3.96
C PHE A 32 -1.74 -1.42 -3.61
N GLY A 33 -1.58 -1.15 -2.31
CA GLY A 33 -0.75 -0.07 -1.79
C GLY A 33 0.71 -0.18 -2.23
N LEU A 34 1.30 -1.38 -2.23
CA LEU A 34 2.66 -1.63 -2.74
C LEU A 34 2.75 -1.58 -4.27
N CYS A 35 1.78 -2.15 -4.98
CA CYS A 35 1.73 -2.07 -6.45
C CYS A 35 1.64 -0.63 -6.94
N GLY A 36 1.04 0.28 -6.17
CA GLY A 36 1.01 1.70 -6.47
C GLY A 36 2.33 2.44 -6.26
N GLN A 37 3.22 1.95 -5.38
CA GLN A 37 4.45 2.68 -5.02
C GLN A 37 5.42 2.92 -6.20
N PRO A 38 5.69 1.96 -7.11
CA PRO A 38 6.52 2.21 -8.29
C PRO A 38 6.05 3.40 -9.12
N PHE A 39 4.74 3.58 -9.28
CA PHE A 39 4.16 4.71 -10.02
C PHE A 39 4.31 6.02 -9.26
N TRP A 40 4.12 6.02 -7.92
CA TRP A 40 4.37 7.18 -7.08
C TRP A 40 5.84 7.61 -7.10
N PHE A 41 6.78 6.66 -7.03
CA PHE A 41 8.22 6.94 -7.16
C PHE A 41 8.56 7.55 -8.52
N TYR A 42 8.10 6.93 -9.60
CA TYR A 42 8.37 7.41 -10.96
C TYR A 42 7.78 8.80 -11.19
N SER A 43 6.51 9.00 -10.84
CA SER A 43 5.83 10.29 -10.99
C SER A 43 6.49 11.39 -10.15
N ALA A 44 6.85 11.10 -8.90
CA ALA A 44 7.47 12.08 -8.02
C ALA A 44 8.88 12.45 -8.48
N TRP A 45 9.66 11.47 -8.97
CA TRP A 45 11.00 11.71 -9.52
C TRP A 45 10.96 12.61 -10.76
N ILE A 46 10.11 12.27 -11.75
CA ILE A 46 9.98 13.05 -12.99
C ILE A 46 9.44 14.46 -12.71
N ALA A 47 8.53 14.61 -11.75
CA ALA A 47 7.99 15.91 -11.35
C ALA A 47 8.89 16.71 -10.39
N GLY A 48 10.05 16.18 -9.97
CA GLY A 48 10.95 16.82 -9.00
C GLY A 48 10.34 16.99 -7.60
N GLN A 49 9.30 16.22 -7.26
CA GLN A 49 8.57 16.30 -6.00
C GLN A 49 9.26 15.47 -4.91
N TRP A 50 10.41 15.93 -4.44
CA TRP A 50 11.23 15.20 -3.46
C TRP A 50 10.51 14.86 -2.16
N GLY A 51 9.58 15.72 -1.70
CA GLY A 51 8.74 15.43 -0.53
C GLY A 51 7.85 14.19 -0.74
N ILE A 52 7.19 14.08 -1.89
CA ILE A 52 6.36 12.92 -2.26
C ILE A 52 7.24 11.69 -2.52
N PHE A 53 8.41 11.88 -3.11
CA PHE A 53 9.38 10.80 -3.33
C PHE A 53 9.82 10.15 -2.02
N VAL A 54 10.17 10.95 -1.00
CA VAL A 54 10.49 10.46 0.35
C VAL A 54 9.27 9.81 1.02
N LEU A 55 8.09 10.42 0.91
CA LEU A 55 6.84 9.84 1.43
C LEU A 55 6.54 8.47 0.82
N SER A 56 6.86 8.26 -0.44
CA SER A 56 6.66 6.97 -1.12
C SER A 56 7.48 5.85 -0.46
N PHE A 57 8.70 6.14 0.05
CA PHE A 57 9.43 5.16 0.87
C PHE A 57 8.72 4.84 2.18
N LEU A 58 8.22 5.86 2.88
CA LEU A 58 7.48 5.69 4.13
C LEU A 58 6.20 4.87 3.92
N TYR A 59 5.47 5.14 2.84
CA TYR A 59 4.27 4.39 2.47
C TYR A 59 4.60 2.96 2.07
N THR A 60 5.67 2.75 1.30
CA THR A 60 6.17 1.40 0.99
C THR A 60 6.44 0.63 2.29
N PHE A 61 7.12 1.25 3.27
CA PHE A 61 7.38 0.62 4.57
C PHE A 61 6.10 0.32 5.35
N ALA A 62 5.14 1.25 5.37
CA ALA A 62 3.86 1.08 6.03
C ALA A 62 3.05 -0.09 5.44
N TRP A 63 2.96 -0.18 4.10
CA TRP A 63 2.26 -1.28 3.44
C TRP A 63 3.00 -2.62 3.60
N MET A 64 4.34 -2.62 3.55
CA MET A 64 5.13 -3.81 3.90
C MET A 64 4.84 -4.30 5.32
N ARG A 65 4.77 -3.38 6.30
CA ARG A 65 4.39 -3.70 7.68
C ARG A 65 2.99 -4.31 7.76
N GLY A 66 2.04 -3.78 6.99
CA GLY A 66 0.68 -4.34 6.86
C GLY A 66 0.68 -5.77 6.32
N ILE A 67 1.46 -6.06 5.27
CA ILE A 67 1.64 -7.44 4.78
C ILE A 67 2.21 -8.35 5.86
N ARG A 68 3.23 -7.89 6.61
CA ARG A 68 3.80 -8.67 7.72
C ARG A 68 2.75 -9.01 8.77
N TYR A 69 1.92 -8.04 9.15
CA TYR A 69 0.87 -8.23 10.15
C TYR A 69 -0.22 -9.19 9.68
N HIS A 70 -0.70 -9.03 8.44
CA HIS A 70 -1.85 -9.81 7.93
C HIS A 70 -1.48 -11.22 7.45
N TRP A 71 -0.26 -11.44 6.96
CA TRP A 71 0.14 -12.74 6.40
C TRP A 71 1.27 -13.44 7.16
N MET A 72 2.21 -12.71 7.77
CA MET A 72 3.36 -13.33 8.45
C MET A 72 3.14 -13.49 9.96
N ARG A 73 2.25 -12.70 10.58
CA ARG A 73 1.80 -12.98 11.94
C ARG A 73 0.73 -14.05 11.92
N ASN A 74 1.19 -15.29 11.71
CA ASN A 74 0.41 -16.49 11.86
C ASN A 74 -0.24 -16.51 13.26
N LYS A 75 -1.44 -17.07 13.36
CA LYS A 75 -2.28 -17.16 14.57
C LYS A 75 -1.62 -18.00 15.68
N SER A 76 -0.51 -17.55 16.26
CA SER A 76 0.20 -18.27 17.34
C SER A 76 -0.16 -17.79 18.75
N ILE A 77 -1.21 -16.96 18.91
CA ILE A 77 -1.73 -16.57 20.23
C ILE A 77 -3.26 -16.67 20.23
N LEU A 78 -3.76 -17.87 19.96
CA LEU A 78 -5.02 -18.36 20.54
C LEU A 78 -4.81 -19.83 20.92
N GLY A 79 -3.76 -20.04 21.71
CA GLY A 79 -3.69 -21.17 22.62
C GLY A 79 -4.23 -20.69 23.96
N LYS A 80 -5.46 -21.12 24.27
CA LYS A 80 -6.27 -20.85 25.47
C LYS A 80 -7.10 -19.56 25.45
#